data_AF-A0A6J8DIN3-F1
#
_entry.id   AF-A0A6J8DIN3-F1
#
_cell.length_a   1.000
_cell.length_b   1.000
_cell.length_c   1.000
_cell.angle_alpha   90.00
_cell.angle_beta   90.00
_cell.angle_gamma   90.00
#
_symmetry.space_group_name_H-M   'P 1'
#
loop_
_entity.id
_entity.type
_entity.pdbx_description
1 polymer ?
#
loop_
_entity_poly.entity_id
_entity_poly.type
_entity_poly.pdbx_seq_one_letter_code
_entity_poly.pdbx_strand_id
1 'polypeptide(L)'
;MIPAYIMDFFLWIQGKRTIFVKIQDRLRRSVGSLDFFTSNEWEFVNGNLYMLLNKMTTEDQKTFNFDPKLIDWSKYMERYCLGTKQFVLKEELSELPRARKTLQRLQRINLCINVFGIIILWRLLMNRFTIAKSLWNFLMGWALKIFKSLPTLMKAT
;
A
#
# COMPACT_ATOMS: atom_id res chain seq x y z
N MET A 1 8.28 10.04 11.81
CA MET A 1 9.01 11.09 12.53
C MET A 1 10.39 11.29 11.89
N ILE A 2 11.29 10.29 11.90
CA ILE A 2 12.66 10.41 11.34
C ILE A 2 12.70 10.98 9.90
N PRO A 3 11.90 10.50 8.93
CA PRO A 3 11.96 11.03 7.56
C PRO A 3 11.55 12.50 7.45
N ALA A 4 10.61 12.96 8.29
CA ALA A 4 10.15 14.34 8.28
C ALA A 4 11.23 15.31 8.80
N TYR A 5 11.99 14.90 9.82
CA TYR A 5 13.14 15.69 10.30
C TYR A 5 14.25 15.79 9.26
N ILE A 6 14.54 14.71 8.53
CA ILE A 6 15.53 14.72 7.44
C ILE A 6 15.08 15.69 6.33
N MET A 7 13.82 15.61 5.92
CA MET A 7 13.28 16.52 4.89
C MET A 7 13.28 17.99 5.34
N ASP A 8 12.89 18.25 6.59
CA ASP A 8 12.95 19.60 7.16
C ASP A 8 14.39 20.10 7.29
N PHE A 9 15.36 19.23 7.62
CA PHE A 9 16.78 19.59 7.62
C PHE A 9 17.28 19.99 6.22
N PHE A 10 16.90 19.26 5.17
CA PHE A 10 17.21 19.65 3.79
C PHE A 10 16.56 20.97 3.39
N LEU A 11 15.29 21.19 3.78
CA LEU A 11 14.62 22.48 3.54
C LEU A 11 15.32 23.62 4.27
N TRP A 12 15.75 23.39 5.52
CA TRP A 12 16.47 24.38 6.31
C TRP A 12 17.81 24.76 5.67
N ILE A 13 18.59 23.77 5.18
CA ILE A 13 19.83 24.03 4.41
C ILE A 13 19.55 24.86 3.15
N GLN A 14 18.40 24.64 2.50
CA GLN A 14 17.97 25.41 1.33
C GLN A 14 17.39 26.80 1.69
N GLY A 15 17.41 27.21 2.96
CA GLY A 15 16.82 28.47 3.43
C GLY A 15 15.28 28.50 3.38
N LYS A 16 14.64 27.34 3.19
CA LYS A 16 13.18 27.20 3.11
C LYS A 16 12.60 26.88 4.48
N ARG A 17 11.32 27.21 4.64
CA ARG A 17 10.57 26.93 5.87
C ARG A 17 10.39 25.43 6.08
N THR A 18 10.64 24.95 7.30
CA THR A 18 10.38 23.58 7.74
C THR A 18 8.89 23.38 8.06
N ILE A 19 8.28 22.36 7.47
CA ILE A 19 6.82 22.13 7.52
C ILE A 19 6.49 20.65 7.76
N PHE A 20 7.35 19.72 7.35
CA PHE A 20 7.03 18.29 7.32
C PHE A 20 6.78 17.72 8.72
N VAL A 21 7.54 18.12 9.74
CA VAL A 21 7.32 17.67 11.11
C VAL A 21 5.94 18.08 11.62
N LYS A 22 5.49 19.31 11.31
CA LYS A 22 4.17 19.82 11.71
C LYS A 22 3.04 19.04 11.05
N ILE A 23 3.18 18.75 9.76
CA ILE A 23 2.21 17.94 9.01
C ILE A 23 2.14 16.53 9.60
N GLN A 24 3.29 15.91 9.85
CA GLN A 24 3.32 14.55 10.40
C GLN A 24 2.72 14.48 11.80
N ASP A 25 2.95 15.51 12.64
CA ASP A 25 2.36 15.53 13.98
C ASP A 25 0.85 15.71 13.94
N ARG A 26 0.33 16.61 13.08
CA ARG A 26 -1.13 16.75 12.88
C ARG A 26 -1.75 15.44 12.39
N LEU A 27 -1.13 14.79 11.41
CA LEU A 27 -1.60 13.51 10.89
C LEU A 27 -1.62 12.44 11.98
N ARG A 28 -0.55 12.33 12.77
CA ARG A 28 -0.48 11.36 13.89
C ARG A 28 -1.60 11.57 14.90
N ARG A 29 -1.89 12.82 15.29
CA ARG A 29 -3.00 13.12 16.21
C ARG A 29 -4.35 12.72 15.63
N SER A 30 -4.61 13.07 14.36
CA SER A 30 -5.86 12.68 13.68
C SER A 30 -6.02 11.17 13.57
N VAL A 31 -4.96 10.45 13.20
CA VAL A 31 -4.96 8.98 13.16
C VAL A 31 -5.23 8.41 14.56
N GLY A 32 -4.58 8.94 15.60
CA GLY A 32 -4.81 8.49 16.98
C GLY A 32 -6.25 8.68 17.44
N SER A 33 -6.94 9.74 17.01
CA SER A 33 -8.37 9.94 17.30
C SER A 33 -9.28 8.96 16.56
N LEU A 34 -8.87 8.49 15.38
CA LEU A 34 -9.63 7.56 14.55
C LEU A 34 -9.39 6.10 14.91
N ASP A 35 -8.24 5.79 15.51
CA ASP A 35 -7.78 4.41 15.76
C ASP A 35 -8.81 3.56 16.49
N PHE A 36 -9.45 4.10 17.54
CA PHE A 36 -10.51 3.41 18.26
C PHE A 36 -11.70 3.03 17.36
N PHE A 37 -12.06 3.89 16.41
CA PHE A 37 -13.21 3.65 15.54
C PHE A 37 -12.88 2.69 14.39
N THR A 38 -11.64 2.73 13.88
CA THR A 38 -11.23 1.95 12.72
C THR A 38 -10.70 0.57 13.07
N SER A 39 -10.14 0.38 14.27
CA SER A 39 -9.41 -0.83 14.65
C SER A 39 -10.23 -1.80 15.50
N ASN A 40 -11.42 -1.39 15.96
CA ASN A 40 -12.33 -2.26 16.70
C ASN A 40 -13.45 -2.78 15.79
N GLU A 41 -13.92 -3.98 16.10
CA GLU A 41 -15.11 -4.55 15.46
C GLU A 41 -16.38 -3.97 16.09
N TRP A 42 -17.36 -3.67 15.24
CA TRP A 42 -18.63 -3.10 15.64
C TRP A 42 -19.73 -4.11 15.32
N GLU A 43 -20.26 -4.75 16.37
CA GLU A 43 -21.42 -5.62 16.23
C GLU A 43 -22.71 -4.79 16.36
N PHE A 44 -23.44 -4.68 15.25
CA PHE A 44 -24.74 -4.02 15.23
C PHE A 44 -25.86 -5.06 15.33
N VAL A 45 -26.59 -5.04 16.45
CA VAL A 45 -27.72 -5.96 16.69
C VAL A 45 -28.92 -5.55 15.84
N ASN A 46 -29.22 -6.34 14.81
CA ASN A 46 -30.23 -6.01 13.79
C ASN A 46 -31.47 -6.95 13.82
N GLY A 47 -31.70 -7.68 14.90
CA GLY A 47 -32.75 -8.71 14.99
C GLY A 47 -34.17 -8.19 14.71
N ASN A 48 -34.52 -7.01 15.26
CA ASN A 48 -35.83 -6.40 15.06
C ASN A 48 -36.08 -6.01 13.59
N LEU A 49 -35.02 -5.59 12.89
CA LEU A 49 -35.10 -5.14 11.51
C LEU A 49 -35.40 -6.33 10.58
N TYR A 50 -34.76 -7.47 10.80
CA TYR A 50 -35.07 -8.71 10.06
C TYR A 50 -36.43 -9.28 10.43
N MET A 51 -36.83 -9.22 11.70
CA MET A 51 -38.18 -9.64 12.11
C MET A 51 -39.26 -8.83 11.40
N LEU A 52 -39.08 -7.50 11.30
CA LEU A 52 -40.01 -6.62 10.60
C LEU A 52 -40.03 -6.95 9.11
N LEU A 53 -38.87 -7.10 8.48
CA LEU A 53 -38.74 -7.44 7.06
C LEU A 53 -39.52 -8.73 6.73
N ASN A 54 -39.38 -9.78 7.54
CA ASN A 54 -40.06 -11.06 7.35
C ASN A 54 -41.58 -11.00 7.56
N LYS A 55 -42.09 -10.01 8.32
CA LYS A 55 -43.52 -9.82 8.56
C LYS A 55 -44.20 -8.96 7.50
N MET A 56 -43.44 -8.22 6.69
CA MET A 56 -44.00 -7.38 5.64
C MET A 56 -44.45 -8.20 4.44
N THR A 57 -45.46 -7.69 3.74
CA THR A 57 -45.87 -8.25 2.44
C THR A 57 -44.80 -7.97 1.38
N THR A 58 -44.83 -8.72 0.28
CA THR A 58 -43.89 -8.50 -0.84
C THR A 58 -44.05 -7.14 -1.52
N GLU A 59 -45.24 -6.53 -1.46
CA GLU A 59 -45.47 -5.16 -1.98
C GLU A 59 -44.86 -4.11 -1.05
N ASP A 60 -45.04 -4.26 0.26
CA ASP A 60 -44.44 -3.35 1.25
C ASP A 60 -42.92 -3.43 1.25
N GLN A 61 -42.34 -4.64 1.13
CA GLN A 61 -40.89 -4.81 1.03
C GLN A 61 -40.30 -4.11 -0.22
N LYS A 62 -41.02 -4.12 -1.34
CA LYS A 62 -40.58 -3.41 -2.55
C LYS A 62 -40.70 -1.90 -2.40
N THR A 63 -41.75 -1.43 -1.75
CA THR A 63 -42.02 0.00 -1.54
C THR A 63 -41.07 0.60 -0.50
N PHE A 64 -40.83 -0.12 0.59
CA PHE A 64 -40.01 0.27 1.74
C PHE A 64 -38.80 -0.64 1.88
N ASN A 65 -37.96 -0.69 0.85
CA ASN A 65 -36.78 -1.54 0.87
C ASN A 65 -35.69 -0.96 1.80
N PHE A 66 -35.42 -1.67 2.89
CA PHE A 66 -34.32 -1.39 3.81
C PHE A 66 -33.38 -2.58 4.01
N ASP A 67 -33.40 -3.58 3.11
CA ASP A 67 -32.47 -4.71 3.20
C ASP A 67 -31.06 -4.31 2.70
N PRO A 68 -30.05 -4.25 3.60
CA PRO A 68 -28.68 -3.91 3.22
C PRO A 68 -28.03 -4.93 2.28
N LYS A 69 -28.56 -6.16 2.18
CA LYS A 69 -27.99 -7.21 1.33
C LYS A 69 -28.17 -6.94 -0.16
N LEU A 70 -29.17 -6.15 -0.52
CA LEU A 70 -29.46 -5.80 -1.92
C LEU A 70 -28.51 -4.73 -2.47
N ILE A 71 -27.69 -4.12 -1.61
CA ILE A 71 -26.73 -3.09 -2.00
C ILE A 71 -25.48 -3.77 -2.58
N ASP A 72 -25.11 -3.38 -3.79
CA ASP A 72 -23.76 -3.64 -4.32
C ASP A 72 -22.76 -2.76 -3.58
N TRP A 73 -22.24 -3.29 -2.46
CA TRP A 73 -21.32 -2.59 -1.57
C TRP A 73 -20.04 -2.14 -2.29
N SER A 74 -19.58 -2.90 -3.28
CA SER A 74 -18.38 -2.54 -4.05
C SER A 74 -18.62 -1.25 -4.84
N LYS A 75 -19.71 -1.21 -5.61
CA LYS A 75 -20.10 -0.04 -6.41
C LYS A 75 -20.49 1.14 -5.54
N TYR A 76 -21.16 0.89 -4.42
CA TYR A 76 -21.49 1.93 -3.45
C TYR A 76 -20.24 2.59 -2.88
N MET A 77 -19.26 1.79 -2.42
CA MET A 77 -18.01 2.30 -1.85
C MET A 77 -17.16 3.04 -2.88
N GLU A 78 -17.14 2.58 -4.15
CA GLU A 78 -16.48 3.31 -5.23
C GLU A 78 -17.10 4.71 -5.43
N ARG A 79 -18.42 4.78 -5.54
CA ARG A 79 -19.15 6.05 -5.70
C ARG A 79 -18.97 6.96 -4.49
N TYR A 80 -18.99 6.40 -3.28
CA TYR A 80 -18.74 7.13 -2.05
C TYR A 80 -17.34 7.76 -2.03
N CYS A 81 -16.30 6.98 -2.39
CA CYS A 81 -14.94 7.48 -2.47
C CYS A 81 -14.79 8.59 -3.52
N LEU A 82 -15.37 8.41 -4.71
CA LEU A 82 -15.35 9.42 -5.78
C LEU A 82 -16.08 10.70 -5.38
N GLY A 83 -17.26 10.57 -4.77
CA GLY A 83 -18.05 11.70 -4.28
C GLY A 83 -17.33 12.46 -3.18
N THR A 84 -16.70 11.76 -2.23
CA THR A 84 -15.89 12.40 -1.18
C THR A 84 -14.74 13.20 -1.78
N LYS A 85 -14.03 12.62 -2.76
CA LYS A 85 -12.93 13.30 -3.45
C LYS A 85 -13.40 14.56 -4.18
N GLN A 86 -14.51 14.48 -4.89
CA GLN A 86 -15.04 15.60 -5.68
C GLN A 86 -15.65 16.71 -4.80
N PHE A 87 -16.48 16.36 -3.81
CA PHE A 87 -17.30 17.34 -3.10
C PHE A 87 -16.72 17.76 -1.75
N VAL A 88 -16.12 16.83 -0.99
CA VAL A 88 -15.54 17.13 0.33
C VAL A 88 -14.12 17.66 0.18
N LEU A 89 -13.30 16.98 -0.62
CA LEU A 89 -11.90 17.38 -0.86
C LEU A 89 -11.76 18.44 -1.96
N LYS A 90 -12.81 18.68 -2.75
CA LYS A 90 -12.83 19.63 -3.88
C LYS A 90 -11.74 19.36 -4.92
N GLU A 91 -11.42 18.08 -5.14
CA GLU A 91 -10.43 17.66 -6.13
C GLU A 91 -11.11 17.29 -7.45
N GLU A 92 -10.49 17.65 -8.58
CA GLU A 92 -11.00 17.23 -9.89
C GLU A 92 -10.75 15.74 -10.16
N LEU A 93 -11.78 15.04 -10.64
CA LEU A 93 -11.67 13.62 -11.03
C LEU A 93 -10.83 13.41 -12.29
N SER A 94 -10.65 14.47 -13.09
CA SER A 94 -9.76 14.50 -14.27
C SER A 94 -8.29 14.16 -13.91
N GLU A 95 -7.90 14.35 -12.65
CA GLU A 95 -6.54 14.12 -12.16
C GLU A 95 -6.26 12.70 -11.68
N LEU A 96 -7.28 11.83 -11.57
CA LEU A 96 -7.12 10.42 -11.19
C LEU A 96 -6.02 9.67 -11.99
N PRO A 97 -5.93 9.76 -13.33
CA PRO A 97 -4.84 9.11 -14.07
C PRO A 97 -3.46 9.68 -13.73
N ARG A 98 -3.35 10.97 -13.40
CA ARG A 98 -2.07 11.57 -12.96
C ARG A 98 -1.66 11.02 -11.59
N ALA A 99 -2.59 10.97 -10.64
CA ALA A 99 -2.35 10.40 -9.31
C ALA A 99 -1.89 8.93 -9.39
N ARG A 100 -2.52 8.11 -10.26
CA ARG A 100 -2.10 6.72 -10.51
C ARG A 100 -0.67 6.63 -11.04
N LYS A 101 -0.30 7.48 -12.01
CA LYS A 101 1.07 7.52 -12.54
C LYS A 101 2.10 7.93 -11.47
N THR A 102 1.76 8.89 -10.62
CA THR A 102 2.61 9.31 -9.49
C THR A 102 2.81 8.16 -8.50
N LEU A 103 1.74 7.43 -8.15
CA LEU A 103 1.83 6.27 -7.26
C LEU A 103 2.71 5.17 -7.85
N GLN A 104 2.53 4.84 -9.14
CA GLN A 104 3.39 3.87 -9.84
C GLN A 104 4.85 4.30 -9.87
N ARG A 105 5.12 5.61 -10.03
CA ARG A 105 6.48 6.16 -9.95
C ARG A 105 7.07 5.98 -8.56
N LEU A 106 6.32 6.28 -7.50
CA LEU A 106 6.76 6.10 -6.11
C LEU A 106 7.02 4.62 -5.79
N GLN A 107 6.17 3.71 -6.26
CA GLN A 107 6.37 2.26 -6.11
C GLN A 107 7.65 1.78 -6.78
N ARG A 108 7.93 2.25 -8.01
CA ARG A 108 9.19 1.95 -8.71
C ARG A 108 10.40 2.49 -7.97
N ILE A 109 10.33 3.73 -7.47
CA ILE A 109 11.42 4.31 -6.67
C ILE A 109 11.67 3.48 -5.41
N ASN A 110 10.61 3.10 -4.68
CA ASN A 110 10.72 2.27 -3.50
C ASN A 110 11.36 0.91 -3.80
N LEU A 111 10.94 0.27 -4.90
CA LEU A 111 11.56 -0.98 -5.36
C LEU A 111 13.05 -0.80 -5.65
N CYS A 112 13.43 0.26 -6.37
CA CYS A 112 14.83 0.57 -6.66
C CYS A 112 15.65 0.78 -5.38
N ILE A 113 15.11 1.52 -4.40
CA ILE A 113 15.77 1.76 -3.11
C ILE A 113 15.97 0.44 -2.36
N ASN A 114 14.96 -0.42 -2.32
CA ASN A 114 15.04 -1.72 -1.65
C ASN A 114 16.09 -2.63 -2.31
N VAL A 115 16.07 -2.74 -3.65
CA VAL A 115 17.06 -3.52 -4.40
C VAL A 115 18.47 -3.00 -4.15
N PHE A 116 18.65 -1.67 -4.20
CA PHE A 116 19.93 -1.04 -3.92
C PHE A 116 20.42 -1.31 -2.49
N GLY A 117 19.52 -1.23 -1.50
CA GLY A 117 19.81 -1.57 -0.11
C GLY A 117 20.27 -3.03 0.05
N ILE A 118 19.61 -3.97 -0.62
CA ILE A 118 20.01 -5.39 -0.63
C ILE A 118 21.39 -5.57 -1.24
N ILE A 119 21.71 -4.90 -2.35
CA ILE A 119 23.02 -5.00 -3.00
C ILE A 119 24.12 -4.46 -2.08
N ILE A 120 23.91 -3.33 -1.41
CA ILE A 120 24.87 -2.78 -0.45
C ILE A 120 25.09 -3.75 0.70
N LEU A 121 24.01 -4.26 1.29
CA LEU A 121 24.07 -5.18 2.41
C LEU A 121 24.81 -6.47 2.02
N TRP A 122 24.51 -7.00 0.83
CA TRP A 122 25.22 -8.14 0.25
C TRP A 122 26.72 -7.87 0.08
N ARG A 123 27.10 -6.72 -0.49
CA ARG A 123 28.52 -6.34 -0.65
C ARG A 123 29.23 -6.19 0.69
N LEU A 124 28.58 -5.59 1.69
CA LEU A 124 29.16 -5.44 3.02
C LEU A 124 29.39 -6.79 3.71
N LEU A 125 28.41 -7.69 3.65
CA LEU A 125 28.53 -9.06 4.18
C LEU A 125 29.69 -9.81 3.52
N MET A 126 29.75 -9.77 2.19
CA MET A 126 30.80 -10.43 1.41
C MET A 126 32.20 -9.86 1.66
N ASN A 127 32.30 -8.57 1.97
CA ASN A 127 33.58 -7.94 2.30
C ASN A 127 34.04 -8.26 3.73
N ARG A 128 33.10 -8.48 4.66
CA ARG A 128 33.39 -8.78 6.07
C ARG A 128 33.65 -10.26 6.33
N PHE A 129 32.92 -11.15 5.66
CA PHE A 129 33.01 -12.59 5.87
C PHE A 129 33.79 -13.27 4.72
N THR A 130 35.05 -13.61 4.98
CA THR A 130 35.91 -14.34 4.02
C THR A 130 35.35 -15.71 3.64
N ILE A 131 34.65 -16.38 4.57
CA ILE A 131 33.95 -17.65 4.33
C ILE A 131 32.79 -17.46 3.34
N ALA A 132 31.98 -16.41 3.51
CA ALA A 132 30.90 -16.09 2.57
C ALA A 132 31.46 -15.79 1.17
N LYS A 133 32.59 -15.07 1.10
CA LYS A 133 33.31 -14.82 -0.15
C LYS A 133 33.79 -16.10 -0.84
N SER A 134 34.33 -17.04 -0.06
CA SER A 134 34.79 -18.34 -0.57
C SER A 134 33.62 -19.21 -1.08
N LEU A 135 32.53 -19.30 -0.31
CA LEU A 135 31.30 -20.01 -0.70
C LEU A 135 30.65 -19.43 -1.96
N TRP A 136 30.60 -18.09 -2.07
CA TRP A 136 30.08 -17.43 -3.27
C TRP A 136 30.91 -17.71 -4.51
N ASN A 137 32.24 -17.67 -4.40
CA ASN A 137 33.13 -17.98 -5.52
C ASN A 137 32.96 -19.45 -5.95
N PHE A 138 32.81 -20.37 -4.99
CA PHE A 138 32.51 -21.77 -5.26
C PHE A 138 31.15 -21.93 -5.97
N LEU A 139 30.09 -21.32 -5.43
CA LEU A 139 28.75 -21.33 -6.02
C LEU A 139 28.73 -20.75 -7.44
N MET A 140 29.38 -19.61 -7.68
CA MET A 140 29.48 -19.01 -9.01
C MET A 140 30.28 -19.89 -9.97
N GLY A 141 31.33 -20.55 -9.51
CA GLY A 141 32.07 -21.54 -10.30
C GLY A 141 31.18 -22.71 -10.74
N TRP A 142 30.37 -23.24 -9.84
CA TRP A 142 29.40 -24.30 -10.15
C TRP A 142 28.28 -23.82 -11.07
N ALA A 143 27.72 -22.64 -10.83
CA ALA A 143 26.69 -22.05 -11.68
C ALA A 143 27.19 -21.85 -13.12
N LEU A 144 28.42 -21.34 -13.29
CA LEU A 144 29.06 -21.20 -14.61
C LEU A 144 29.30 -22.56 -15.28
N LYS A 145 29.69 -23.57 -14.50
CA LYS A 145 29.90 -24.94 -15.02
C LYS A 145 28.57 -25.54 -15.51
N ILE A 146 27.50 -25.38 -14.74
CA ILE A 146 26.14 -25.81 -15.10
C ILE A 146 25.66 -25.06 -16.35
N PHE A 147 25.77 -23.73 -16.37
CA PHE A 147 25.37 -22.91 -17.53
C PHE A 147 26.13 -23.29 -18.80
N LYS A 148 27.44 -23.54 -18.71
CA LYS A 148 28.24 -24.00 -19.85
C LYS A 148 27.88 -25.42 -20.31
N SER A 149 27.40 -26.28 -19.40
CA SER A 149 26.95 -27.65 -19.74
C SER A 149 25.51 -27.74 -20.25
N LEU A 150 24.70 -26.69 -20.06
CA LEU A 150 23.32 -26.61 -20.53
C LEU A 150 23.17 -26.77 -22.07
N PRO A 151 23.95 -26.08 -22.92
CA PRO A 151 23.84 -26.23 -24.38
C PRO A 151 24.35 -27.58 -24.90
N THR A 152 25.21 -28.29 -24.16
CA THR A 152 25.67 -29.63 -24.55
C THR A 152 24.61 -30.71 -24.28
N LEU A 153 23.78 -30.53 -23.26
CA LEU A 153 22.67 -31.45 -22.95
C LEU A 153 21.50 -31.29 -23.93
N MET A 154 21.23 -30.05 -24.36
CA MET A 154 20.17 -29.74 -25.33
C MET A 154 20.47 -30.23 -26.77
N LYS A 155 21.74 -30.54 -27.09
CA LYS A 155 22.16 -31.13 -28.37
C LYS A 155 22.22 -32.66 -28.36
N ALA A 156 22.10 -33.29 -27.19
CA ALA A 156 22.20 -34.73 -27.00
C ALA A 156 20.84 -35.44 -26.86
N THR A 157 19.74 -34.68 -26.98
CA THR A 157 18.35 -35.16 -27.11
C THR A 157 17.88 -34.88 -28.53
#